data_AF-A0A653EG71-F1
#
_entry.id   AF-A0A653EG71-F1
#
_cell.length_a   1.000
_cell.length_b   1.000
_cell.length_c   1.000
_cell.angle_alpha   90.00
_cell.angle_beta   90.00
_cell.angle_gamma   90.00
#
_symmetry.space_group_name_H-M   'P 1'
#
loop_
_entity.id
_entity.type
_entity.pdbx_description
1 polymer ?
#
loop_
_entity_poly.entity_id
_entity_poly.type
_entity_poly.pdbx_seq_one_letter_code
_entity_poly.pdbx_strand_id
1 'polypeptide(L)'
;MISIHPREAALQHAKARQRDPAWQQDYRTYRPVVERKISHFTHRPWGGRRARCRGHKRILTDILARAGAINLARLAALGLHHGAAGWAIA
;
A
#
# COMPACT_ATOMS: atom_id res chain seq x y z
N MET A 1 -16.35 32.74 19.95
CA MET A 1 -14.88 32.61 20.00
C MET A 1 -14.50 31.42 19.12
N ILE A 2 -13.63 31.59 18.12
CA ILE A 2 -13.19 30.50 17.24
C ILE A 2 -11.94 29.87 17.85
N SER A 3 -11.97 28.57 18.15
CA SER A 3 -10.82 27.83 18.67
C SER A 3 -10.00 27.27 17.50
N ILE A 4 -8.69 27.53 17.49
CA ILE A 4 -7.77 27.05 16.45
C ILE A 4 -7.07 25.78 16.95
N HIS A 5 -7.05 24.74 16.12
CA HIS A 5 -6.43 23.45 16.47
C HIS A 5 -4.89 23.59 16.62
N PRO A 6 -4.25 22.93 17.60
CA PRO A 6 -2.79 23.02 17.84
C PRO A 6 -1.87 22.69 16.65
N ARG A 7 -2.41 22.07 15.60
CA ARG A 7 -1.66 21.66 14.39
C ARG A 7 -1.93 22.54 13.17
N GLU A 8 -2.61 23.68 13.35
CA GLU A 8 -2.96 24.57 12.25
C GLU A 8 -1.72 25.05 11.47
N ALA A 9 -0.62 25.34 12.17
CA ALA A 9 0.64 25.74 11.54
C ALA A 9 1.15 24.69 10.52
N ALA A 10 1.04 23.40 10.85
CA ALA A 10 1.44 22.33 9.94
C ALA A 10 0.53 22.25 8.70
N LEU A 11 -0.78 22.49 8.88
CA LEU A 11 -1.72 22.57 7.77
C LEU A 11 -1.43 23.75 6.85
N GLN A 12 -1.14 24.93 7.42
CA GLN A 12 -0.80 26.12 6.65
C GLN A 12 0.50 25.95 5.87
N HIS A 13 1.53 25.34 6.48
CA HIS A 13 2.77 25.00 5.78
C HIS A 13 2.54 24.02 4.62
N ALA A 14 1.70 23.00 4.81
CA ALA A 14 1.32 22.09 3.73
C ALA A 14 0.58 22.82 2.60
N LYS A 15 -0.42 23.66 2.93
CA LYS A 15 -1.17 24.47 1.96
C LYS A 15 -0.27 25.42 1.17
N ALA A 16 0.73 26.03 1.81
CA ALA A 16 1.70 26.89 1.13
C ALA A 16 2.48 26.12 0.06
N ARG A 17 2.99 24.92 0.38
CA ARG A 17 3.67 24.05 -0.60
C ARG A 17 2.76 23.60 -1.73
N GLN A 18 1.49 23.34 -1.45
CA GLN A 18 0.50 22.92 -2.46
C GLN A 18 0.20 24.00 -3.52
N ARG A 19 0.62 25.25 -3.30
CA ARG A 19 0.48 26.32 -4.31
C ARG A 19 1.49 26.21 -5.44
N ASP A 20 2.58 25.47 -5.25
CA ASP A 20 3.58 25.25 -6.29
C ASP A 20 2.96 24.50 -7.49
N PRO A 21 3.01 25.05 -8.72
CA PRO A 21 2.50 24.39 -9.91
C PRO A 21 3.13 23.01 -10.17
N ALA A 22 4.43 22.83 -9.90
CA ALA A 22 5.10 21.55 -10.06
C ALA A 22 4.53 20.52 -9.07
N TRP A 23 4.33 20.93 -7.82
CA TRP A 23 3.67 20.10 -6.81
C TRP A 23 2.27 19.65 -7.26
N GLN A 24 1.47 20.56 -7.82
CA GLN A 24 0.12 20.24 -8.29
C GLN A 24 0.12 19.27 -9.47
N GLN A 25 1.05 19.45 -10.41
CA GLN A 25 1.22 18.55 -11.54
C GLN A 25 1.61 17.16 -11.06
N ASP A 26 2.62 17.04 -10.19
CA ASP A 26 3.05 15.76 -9.62
C ASP A 26 1.90 15.08 -8.86
N TYR A 27 1.20 15.84 -8.01
CA TYR A 27 0.06 15.32 -7.25
C TYR A 27 -1.00 14.77 -8.19
N ARG A 28 -1.40 15.51 -9.24
CA ARG A 28 -2.41 15.04 -10.21
C ARG A 28 -1.95 13.80 -10.97
N THR A 29 -0.68 13.75 -11.38
CA THR A 29 -0.09 12.61 -12.09
C THR A 29 -0.11 11.34 -11.25
N TYR A 30 0.33 11.42 -9.99
CA TYR A 30 0.52 10.23 -9.16
C TYR A 30 -0.68 9.83 -8.31
N ARG A 31 -1.61 10.77 -8.05
CA ARG A 31 -2.79 10.53 -7.21
C ARG A 31 -3.57 9.26 -7.57
N PRO A 32 -3.91 8.97 -8.84
CA PRO A 32 -4.66 7.76 -9.18
C PRO A 32 -3.95 6.47 -8.75
N VAL A 33 -2.63 6.39 -8.92
CA VAL A 33 -1.84 5.21 -8.55
C VAL A 33 -1.73 5.09 -7.04
N VAL A 34 -1.48 6.20 -6.35
CA VAL A 34 -1.40 6.25 -4.88
C VAL A 34 -2.72 5.83 -4.25
N GLU A 35 -3.85 6.39 -4.68
CA GLU A 35 -5.19 6.05 -4.19
C GLU A 35 -5.54 4.58 -4.46
N ARG A 36 -5.18 4.04 -5.64
CA ARG A 36 -5.34 2.61 -5.95
C ARG A 36 -4.55 1.74 -4.99
N LYS A 37 -3.30 2.09 -4.68
CA LYS A 37 -2.49 1.32 -3.72
C LYS A 37 -3.03 1.43 -2.30
N ILE A 38 -3.46 2.60 -1.86
CA ILE A 38 -4.15 2.76 -0.57
C ILE A 38 -5.38 1.86 -0.52
N SER A 39 -6.22 1.88 -1.56
CA SER A 39 -7.40 1.03 -1.68
C SER A 39 -7.06 -0.45 -1.53
N HIS A 40 -5.99 -0.92 -2.18
CA HIS A 40 -5.52 -2.30 -2.01
C HIS A 40 -5.19 -2.61 -0.55
N PHE A 41 -4.45 -1.75 0.16
CA PHE A 41 -4.11 -1.98 1.58
C PHE A 41 -5.31 -1.86 2.52
N THR A 42 -6.33 -1.09 2.16
CA THR A 42 -7.57 -0.93 2.92
C THR A 42 -8.70 -1.84 2.42
N HIS A 43 -8.45 -2.72 1.46
CA HIS A 43 -9.47 -3.67 1.06
C HIS A 43 -9.68 -4.69 2.18
N ARG A 44 -10.87 -5.27 2.32
CA ARG A 44 -11.21 -6.17 3.44
C ARG A 44 -10.26 -7.36 3.62
N PRO A 45 -9.74 -7.99 2.55
CA PRO A 45 -8.71 -9.03 2.67
C PRO A 45 -7.34 -8.52 3.17
N TRP A 46 -7.10 -7.20 3.12
CA TRP A 46 -5.81 -6.59 3.41
C TRP A 46 -5.75 -5.89 4.76
N GLY A 47 -6.74 -5.08 5.10
CA GLY A 47 -6.83 -4.34 6.36
C GLY A 47 -8.22 -3.77 6.67
N GLY A 48 -9.17 -3.90 5.74
CA GLY A 48 -10.47 -3.23 5.87
C GLY A 48 -10.27 -1.72 5.95
N ARG A 49 -11.06 -1.01 6.76
CA ARG A 49 -11.06 0.46 6.78
C ARG A 49 -9.71 1.15 7.10
N ARG A 50 -8.66 0.40 7.48
CA ARG A 50 -7.32 0.92 7.79
C ARG A 50 -6.23 -0.02 7.27
N ALA A 51 -5.11 0.53 6.82
CA ALA A 51 -3.92 -0.28 6.54
C ALA A 51 -3.41 -0.92 7.85
N ARG A 52 -3.03 -2.20 7.81
CA ARG A 52 -2.54 -2.95 8.99
C ARG A 52 -1.16 -2.51 9.46
N CYS A 53 -0.33 -2.03 8.52
CA CYS A 53 1.06 -1.65 8.76
C CYS A 53 1.33 -0.22 8.29
N ARG A 54 2.34 0.41 8.88
CA ARG A 54 2.88 1.71 8.47
C ARG A 54 4.40 1.62 8.40
N GLY A 55 5.00 2.45 7.54
CA GLY A 55 6.44 2.49 7.31
C GLY A 55 6.91 1.50 6.23
N HIS A 56 7.92 1.90 5.45
CA HIS A 56 8.36 1.18 4.25
C HIS A 56 8.72 -0.28 4.54
N LYS A 57 9.49 -0.56 5.60
CA LYS A 57 9.94 -1.92 5.93
C LYS A 57 8.75 -2.86 6.19
N ARG A 58 7.83 -2.46 7.06
CA ARG A 58 6.66 -3.29 7.42
C ARG A 58 5.69 -3.48 6.26
N ILE A 59 5.50 -2.43 5.46
CA ILE A 59 4.67 -2.49 4.25
C ILE A 59 5.29 -3.47 3.24
N LEU A 60 6.61 -3.39 3.02
CA LEU A 60 7.30 -4.28 2.11
C LEU A 60 7.17 -5.75 2.54
N THR A 61 7.37 -6.06 3.83
CA THR A 61 7.18 -7.42 4.36
C THR A 61 5.75 -7.93 4.12
N ASP A 62 4.73 -7.13 4.39
CA ASP A 62 3.31 -7.52 4.18
C ASP A 62 3.02 -7.78 2.69
N ILE A 63 3.51 -6.92 1.78
CA ILE A 63 3.34 -7.11 0.34
C ILE A 63 4.04 -8.39 -0.14
N LEU A 64 5.30 -8.60 0.26
CA LEU A 64 6.09 -9.74 -0.20
C LEU A 64 5.53 -11.06 0.33
N ALA A 65 5.11 -11.12 1.59
CA ALA A 65 4.50 -12.32 2.16
C ALA A 65 3.21 -12.71 1.40
N ARG A 66 2.38 -11.73 1.06
CA ARG A 66 1.14 -11.97 0.30
C ARG A 66 1.40 -12.32 -1.16
N ALA A 67 2.35 -11.66 -1.80
CA ALA A 67 2.77 -12.02 -3.16
C ALA A 67 3.28 -13.48 -3.18
N GLY A 68 4.06 -13.87 -2.17
CA GLY A 68 4.49 -15.26 -1.97
C GLY A 68 3.31 -16.23 -1.84
N ALA A 69 2.31 -15.90 -1.02
CA ALA A 69 1.11 -16.74 -0.86
C ALA A 69 0.28 -16.88 -2.17
N ILE A 70 0.10 -15.79 -2.91
CA ILE A 70 -0.61 -15.81 -4.21
C ILE A 70 0.17 -16.65 -5.23
N ASN A 71 1.49 -16.45 -5.31
CA ASN A 71 2.34 -17.23 -6.19
C ASN A 71 2.31 -18.71 -5.83
N LEU A 72 2.39 -19.05 -4.54
CA LEU A 72 2.30 -20.43 -4.07
C LEU A 72 0.94 -21.06 -4.42
N ALA A 73 -0.16 -20.34 -4.23
CA ALA A 73 -1.50 -20.81 -4.62
C ALA A 73 -1.60 -21.04 -6.13
N ARG A 74 -1.00 -20.15 -6.94
CA ARG A 74 -0.93 -20.33 -8.39
C ARG A 74 -0.09 -21.55 -8.78
N LEU A 75 1.06 -21.73 -8.15
CA LEU A 75 1.91 -22.89 -8.38
C LEU A 75 1.18 -24.19 -8.01
N ALA A 76 0.45 -24.20 -6.88
CA ALA A 76 -0.40 -25.33 -6.50
C ALA A 76 -1.46 -25.64 -7.56
N ALA A 77 -2.13 -24.62 -8.12
CA ALA A 77 -3.08 -24.81 -9.23
C ALA A 77 -2.42 -25.33 -10.52
N LEU A 78 -1.12 -25.05 -10.72
CA LEU A 78 -0.33 -25.55 -11.84
C LEU A 78 0.30 -26.93 -11.57
N GLY A 79 -0.07 -27.61 -10.48
CA GLY A 79 0.43 -28.96 -10.18
C GLY A 79 1.70 -29.00 -9.33
N LEU A 80 2.03 -27.91 -8.61
CA LEU A 80 3.07 -27.95 -7.58
C LEU A 80 2.70 -28.98 -6.51
N HIS A 81 3.61 -29.90 -6.23
CA HIS A 81 3.49 -30.95 -5.23
C HIS A 81 4.83 -31.16 -4.52
N HIS A 82 4.79 -31.81 -3.35
CA HIS A 82 5.99 -32.14 -2.56
C HIS A 82 6.23 -33.65 -2.60
N GLY A 83 7.38 -34.06 -3.14
CA GLY A 83 7.84 -35.45 -3.21
C GLY A 83 9.11 -35.70 -2.38
N ALA A 84 9.68 -36.90 -2.51
CA ALA A 84 10.86 -37.31 -1.74
C ALA A 84 12.11 -36.45 -2.03
N ALA A 85 12.21 -35.87 -3.23
CA ALA A 85 13.30 -34.97 -3.62
C ALA A 85 12.99 -33.48 -3.38
N GLY A 86 11.84 -33.16 -2.76
CA GLY A 86 11.38 -31.78 -2.51
C GLY A 86 10.21 -31.36 -3.39
N TRP A 87 10.12 -30.07 -3.68
CA TRP A 87 9.02 -29.47 -4.44
C TRP A 87 9.21 -29.65 -5.95
N ALA A 88 8.18 -30.11 -6.66
CA ALA A 88 8.16 -30.28 -8.11
C ALA A 88 6.84 -29.78 -8.71
N ILE A 89 6.86 -29.42 -9.99
CA ILE A 89 5.68 -29.08 -10.80
C ILE A 89 5.53 -30.20 -11.84
N ALA A 90 4.31 -30.71 -11.98
CA ALA A 90 3.98 -31.80 -12.92
C ALA A 90 4.08 -31.39 -14.39
#